data_AF-K0R6H7-F1
#
_entry.id   AF-K0R6H7-F1
#
_cell.length_a   1.000
_cell.length_b   1.000
_cell.length_c   1.000
_cell.angle_alpha   90.00
_cell.angle_beta   90.00
_cell.angle_gamma   90.00
#
_symmetry.space_group_name_H-M   'P 1'
#
loop_
_entity.id
_entity.type
_entity.pdbx_description
1 polymer ?
#
loop_
_entity_poly.entity_id
_entity_poly.type
_entity_poly.pdbx_seq_one_letter_code
_entity_poly.pdbx_strand_id
1 'polypeptide(L)'
;DWGGSESQVDKKGGFGWNASRPSSLDRLSTMDANILFTIMSFSCSEEAARLGTTNKAWKSRLHQDNFAQRLWRSKSMKRWGEAVDIVEGPSPNRDWYKYFCNRSASARLPSECSPLDLIQERYADDPFRMLSSCILASRTSGGFIIRRVISDFFEAYPSPTAVINGDTNDMATMLHPLGLNRERTMKRFAIDFLSPEWTDGRVSRLHGCGNFAQNSWDVFCHGRYQQVLRDKKGDRNVKSYASYLKRCLAGETVGEIPKKETTKKRKKYTTTITRRLTRSRTKV
;
A
#
# COMPACT_ATOMS: atom_id res chain seq x y z
N ASP A 1 29.45 -62.32 44.53
CA ASP A 1 30.15 -62.28 45.82
C ASP A 1 31.53 -61.70 45.64
N TRP A 2 31.93 -60.51 46.07
CA TRP A 2 31.40 -59.32 46.78
C TRP A 2 32.39 -58.19 46.38
N GLY A 3 32.03 -56.97 45.98
CA GLY A 3 31.43 -55.94 46.83
C GLY A 3 32.50 -55.08 47.55
N GLY A 4 32.75 -53.84 47.05
CA GLY A 4 33.25 -52.65 47.78
C GLY A 4 34.76 -52.57 48.09
N SER A 5 35.44 -51.42 48.04
CA SER A 5 34.99 -50.07 48.44
C SER A 5 35.58 -48.90 47.63
N GLU A 6 34.77 -47.84 47.59
CA GLU A 6 34.92 -46.52 46.97
C GLU A 6 35.63 -45.50 47.89
N SER A 7 36.33 -44.52 47.30
CA SER A 7 36.53 -43.10 47.71
C SER A 7 37.89 -42.61 47.19
N GLN A 8 38.10 -41.41 46.65
CA GLN A 8 37.25 -40.26 46.32
C GLN A 8 38.00 -39.50 45.20
N VAL A 9 37.32 -39.13 44.11
CA VAL A 9 37.88 -38.37 42.98
C VAL A 9 37.46 -36.91 43.12
N ASP A 10 38.43 -36.01 43.33
CA ASP A 10 38.21 -34.57 43.19
C ASP A 10 38.34 -34.15 41.73
N LYS A 11 37.19 -33.93 41.07
CA LYS A 11 37.06 -33.27 39.77
C LYS A 11 36.90 -31.77 39.97
N LYS A 12 37.92 -30.97 39.65
CA LYS A 12 37.73 -29.56 39.25
C LYS A 12 38.70 -29.17 38.14
N GLY A 13 38.15 -28.88 36.96
CA GLY A 13 38.91 -28.37 35.82
C GLY A 13 38.20 -28.51 34.48
N GLY A 14 36.88 -28.27 34.41
CA GLY A 14 36.15 -28.26 33.16
C GLY A 14 36.36 -26.94 32.43
N PHE A 15 37.13 -26.93 31.34
CA PHE A 15 37.12 -25.87 30.34
C PHE A 15 35.77 -25.91 29.60
N GLY A 16 34.82 -25.09 30.05
CA GLY A 16 33.52 -24.91 29.42
C GLY A 16 33.64 -24.00 28.19
N TRP A 17 33.82 -24.58 27.00
CA TRP A 17 33.44 -23.90 25.76
C TRP A 17 31.92 -24.05 25.60
N ASN A 18 31.18 -23.09 26.13
CA ASN A 18 29.78 -22.92 25.77
C ASN A 18 29.43 -21.43 25.65
N ALA A 19 30.11 -20.75 24.74
CA ALA A 19 29.65 -19.46 24.23
C ALA A 19 28.62 -19.77 23.13
N SER A 20 27.34 -19.80 23.51
CA SER A 20 26.21 -19.86 22.60
C SER A 20 26.44 -18.86 21.45
N ARG A 21 26.56 -19.34 20.21
CA ARG A 21 26.67 -18.46 19.04
C ARG A 21 25.49 -17.48 19.08
N PRO A 22 25.73 -16.15 19.07
CA PRO A 22 24.64 -15.19 19.08
C PRO A 22 23.72 -15.45 17.88
N SER A 23 22.41 -15.32 18.10
CA SER A 23 21.45 -15.46 17.01
C SER A 23 21.80 -14.49 15.87
N SER A 24 21.33 -14.75 14.65
CA SER A 24 21.52 -13.80 13.53
C SER A 24 21.03 -12.39 13.87
N LEU A 25 20.00 -12.27 14.72
CA LEU A 25 19.45 -11.00 15.21
C LEU A 25 20.36 -10.30 16.23
N ASP A 26 21.10 -11.05 17.05
CA ASP A 26 22.10 -10.50 17.98
C ASP A 26 23.37 -10.04 17.26
N ARG A 27 23.72 -10.67 16.14
CA ARG A 27 24.83 -10.22 15.28
C ARG A 27 24.50 -8.92 14.54
N LEU A 28 23.23 -8.72 14.22
CA LEU A 28 22.78 -7.46 13.63
C LEU A 28 22.90 -6.33 14.64
N SER A 29 22.57 -6.50 15.92
CA SER A 29 22.61 -5.40 16.90
C SER A 29 24.01 -4.87 17.21
N THR A 30 25.05 -5.69 16.98
CA THR A 30 26.46 -5.35 17.18
C THR A 30 27.14 -4.82 15.92
N MET A 31 26.46 -4.83 14.77
CA MET A 31 26.99 -4.33 13.50
C MET A 31 27.21 -2.82 13.56
N ASP A 32 28.33 -2.36 12.99
CA ASP A 32 28.61 -0.93 12.85
C ASP A 32 27.53 -0.26 11.97
N ALA A 33 27.00 0.87 12.44
CA ALA A 33 25.91 1.55 11.77
C ALA A 33 26.32 2.11 10.40
N ASN A 34 27.56 2.57 10.23
CA ASN A 34 28.04 3.06 8.94
C ASN A 34 28.13 1.92 7.92
N ILE A 35 28.61 0.74 8.34
CA ILE A 35 28.64 -0.45 7.46
C ILE A 35 27.22 -0.83 7.04
N LEU A 36 26.28 -0.88 8.00
CA LEU A 36 24.91 -1.24 7.69
C LEU A 36 24.24 -0.23 6.75
N PHE A 37 24.38 1.06 7.02
CA PHE A 37 23.78 2.09 6.15
C PHE A 37 24.44 2.13 4.76
N THR A 38 25.73 1.78 4.68
CA THR A 38 26.41 1.56 3.40
C THR A 38 25.75 0.41 2.64
N ILE A 39 25.52 -0.75 3.27
CA ILE A 39 24.81 -1.87 2.64
C ILE A 39 23.41 -1.44 2.18
N MET A 40 22.65 -0.77 3.05
CA MET A 40 21.31 -0.27 2.72
C MET A 40 21.30 0.72 1.55
N SER A 41 22.40 1.46 1.32
CA SER A 41 22.52 2.34 0.17
C SER A 41 22.51 1.57 -1.16
N PHE A 42 23.01 0.34 -1.17
CA PHE A 42 23.01 -0.57 -2.32
C PHE A 42 21.77 -1.47 -2.38
N SER A 43 21.05 -1.66 -1.27
CA SER A 43 19.83 -2.47 -1.23
C SER A 43 18.59 -1.76 -1.82
N CYS A 44 17.62 -2.57 -2.25
CA CYS A 44 16.25 -2.14 -2.51
C CYS A 44 15.68 -1.36 -1.32
N SER A 45 14.96 -0.26 -1.59
CA SER A 45 14.48 0.65 -0.53
C SER A 45 13.45 -0.03 0.40
N GLU A 46 12.63 -0.92 -0.14
CA GLU A 46 11.61 -1.67 0.59
C GLU A 46 12.25 -2.72 1.53
N GLU A 47 13.30 -3.39 1.08
CA GLU A 47 14.07 -4.33 1.91
C GLU A 47 14.81 -3.60 3.02
N ALA A 48 15.45 -2.48 2.68
CA ALA A 48 16.10 -1.60 3.65
C ALA A 48 15.09 -1.08 4.69
N ALA A 49 13.85 -0.79 4.28
CA ALA A 49 12.83 -0.27 5.18
C ALA A 49 12.33 -1.34 6.15
N ARG A 50 12.31 -2.61 5.72
CA ARG A 50 11.93 -3.73 6.59
C ARG A 50 12.93 -3.97 7.72
N LEU A 51 14.17 -3.48 7.64
CA LEU A 51 15.15 -3.64 8.71
C LEU A 51 14.67 -3.02 10.05
N GLY A 52 13.92 -1.91 10.02
CA GLY A 52 13.34 -1.35 11.25
C GLY A 52 12.27 -2.23 11.90
N THR A 53 11.83 -3.31 11.23
CA THR A 53 10.89 -4.29 11.80
C THR A 53 11.59 -5.46 12.48
N THR A 54 12.88 -5.68 12.21
CA THR A 54 13.62 -6.86 12.72
C THR A 54 14.25 -6.60 14.08
N ASN A 55 14.52 -5.33 14.44
CA ASN A 55 15.23 -4.99 15.66
C ASN A 55 14.89 -3.57 16.15
N LYS A 56 14.62 -3.42 17.46
CA LYS A 56 14.27 -2.14 18.09
C LYS A 56 15.40 -1.11 18.07
N ALA A 57 16.65 -1.53 18.30
CA ALA A 57 17.81 -0.64 18.27
C ALA A 57 18.01 -0.07 16.86
N TRP A 58 17.88 -0.92 15.83
CA TRP A 58 17.94 -0.46 14.45
C TRP A 58 16.79 0.45 14.07
N LYS A 59 15.58 0.14 14.51
CA LYS A 59 14.44 1.05 14.35
C LYS A 59 14.76 2.44 14.91
N SER A 60 15.28 2.52 16.13
CA SER A 60 15.66 3.81 16.75
C SER A 60 16.70 4.55 15.91
N ARG A 61 17.75 3.86 15.46
CA ARG A 61 18.80 4.45 14.62
C ARG A 61 18.24 4.96 13.29
N LEU A 62 17.36 4.21 12.62
CA LEU A 62 16.73 4.64 11.37
C LEU A 62 15.92 5.94 11.52
N HIS A 63 15.32 6.17 12.70
CA HIS A 63 14.54 7.39 12.98
C HIS A 63 15.39 8.60 13.41
N GLN A 64 16.58 8.38 13.95
CA GLN A 64 17.34 9.45 14.65
C GLN A 64 18.71 9.74 14.04
N ASP A 65 19.33 8.79 13.37
CA ASP A 65 20.70 8.92 12.86
C ASP A 65 20.78 9.83 11.63
N ASN A 66 21.68 10.81 11.64
CA ASN A 66 21.84 11.79 10.56
C ASN A 66 22.24 11.18 9.21
N PHE A 67 23.03 10.10 9.20
CA PHE A 67 23.37 9.40 7.96
C PHE A 67 22.15 8.64 7.45
N ALA A 68 21.41 7.95 8.32
CA ALA A 68 20.16 7.29 7.96
C ALA A 68 19.14 8.29 7.38
N GLN A 69 18.98 9.47 8.00
CA GLN A 69 18.08 10.51 7.50
C GLN A 69 18.47 11.00 6.10
N ARG A 70 19.77 11.24 5.85
CA ARG A 70 20.27 11.61 4.52
C ARG A 70 20.04 10.50 3.49
N LEU A 71 20.26 9.24 3.88
CA LEU A 71 20.01 8.09 3.03
C LEU A 71 18.52 7.97 2.65
N TRP A 72 17.61 8.08 3.63
CA TRP A 72 16.17 7.98 3.38
C TRP A 72 15.62 9.16 2.58
N ARG A 73 16.15 10.37 2.78
CA ARG A 73 15.88 11.51 1.90
C ARG A 73 16.29 11.20 0.46
N SER A 74 17.53 10.75 0.26
CA SER A 74 18.04 10.38 -1.07
C SER A 74 17.19 9.28 -1.73
N LYS A 75 16.82 8.22 -0.99
CA LYS A 75 15.90 7.17 -1.48
C LYS A 75 14.52 7.71 -1.83
N SER A 76 13.98 8.64 -1.03
CA SER A 76 12.69 9.29 -1.29
C SER A 76 12.73 10.12 -2.57
N MET A 77 13.76 10.95 -2.75
CA MET A 77 13.96 11.75 -3.97
C MET A 77 14.19 10.86 -5.20
N LYS A 78 14.96 9.78 -5.07
CA LYS A 78 15.16 8.82 -6.16
C LYS A 78 13.85 8.17 -6.60
N ARG A 79 12.94 7.90 -5.66
CA ARG A 79 11.65 7.26 -5.95
C ARG A 79 10.60 8.24 -6.48
N TRP A 80 10.47 9.40 -5.85
CA TRP A 80 9.35 10.31 -6.10
C TRP A 80 9.73 11.61 -6.81
N GLY A 81 11.03 11.84 -7.02
CA GLY A 81 11.61 12.99 -7.73
C GLY A 81 11.95 14.18 -6.82
N GLU A 82 12.45 15.25 -7.43
CA GLU A 82 12.96 16.45 -6.74
C GLU A 82 11.90 17.25 -5.99
N ALA A 83 10.62 17.15 -6.39
CA ALA A 83 9.54 17.85 -5.71
C ALA A 83 9.34 17.39 -4.25
N VAL A 84 9.91 16.24 -3.87
CA VAL A 84 9.94 15.77 -2.47
C VAL A 84 10.45 16.88 -1.56
N ASP A 85 11.60 17.48 -1.86
CA ASP A 85 12.19 18.53 -1.00
C ASP A 85 11.44 19.86 -1.07
N ILE A 86 10.89 20.18 -2.25
CA ILE A 86 10.18 21.43 -2.49
C ILE A 86 8.86 21.44 -1.71
N VAL A 87 8.06 20.37 -1.87
CA VAL A 87 6.75 20.25 -1.24
C VAL A 87 6.89 20.08 0.27
N GLU A 88 7.89 19.34 0.71
CA GLU A 88 8.10 19.15 2.13
C GLU A 88 8.68 20.38 2.83
N GLY A 89 9.57 21.11 2.17
CA GLY A 89 10.22 22.30 2.73
C GLY A 89 11.20 22.02 3.88
N PRO A 90 11.91 23.07 4.35
CA PRO A 90 12.90 22.95 5.41
C PRO A 90 12.22 22.64 6.75
N SER A 91 12.45 21.45 7.30
CA SER A 91 12.00 21.08 8.64
C SER A 91 13.17 20.47 9.42
N PRO A 92 13.59 21.09 10.55
CA PRO A 92 14.80 20.70 11.27
C PRO A 92 14.70 19.36 12.03
N ASN A 93 13.49 18.83 12.26
CA ASN A 93 13.27 17.58 13.00
C ASN A 93 12.60 16.49 12.14
N ARG A 94 13.00 16.42 10.87
CA ARG A 94 12.34 15.56 9.89
C ARG A 94 12.81 14.12 9.98
N ASP A 95 11.84 13.22 10.08
CA ASP A 95 12.03 11.77 10.06
C ASP A 95 11.74 11.22 8.66
N TRP A 96 12.78 11.21 7.81
CA TRP A 96 12.76 10.70 6.44
C TRP A 96 12.50 9.20 6.35
N TYR A 97 12.90 8.43 7.37
CA TYR A 97 12.55 7.01 7.43
C TYR A 97 11.04 6.84 7.57
N LYS A 98 10.42 7.54 8.52
CA LYS A 98 8.95 7.56 8.67
C LYS A 98 8.26 8.12 7.42
N TYR A 99 8.78 9.20 6.84
CA TYR A 99 8.27 9.77 5.58
C TYR A 99 8.22 8.71 4.48
N PHE A 100 9.31 7.97 4.29
CA PHE A 100 9.42 6.94 3.27
C PHE A 100 8.47 5.77 3.55
N CYS A 101 8.48 5.24 4.77
CA CYS A 101 7.64 4.10 5.16
C CYS A 101 6.14 4.39 5.02
N ASN A 102 5.69 5.60 5.37
CA ASN A 102 4.29 5.99 5.27
C ASN A 102 3.75 6.03 3.83
N ARG A 103 4.65 6.11 2.85
CA ARG A 103 4.34 6.14 1.41
C ARG A 103 4.71 4.86 0.68
N SER A 104 5.14 3.85 1.42
CA SER A 104 5.63 2.58 0.88
C SER A 104 4.69 1.44 1.25
N ALA A 105 4.58 0.47 0.34
CA ALA A 105 3.87 -0.77 0.62
C ALA A 105 4.69 -1.62 1.61
N SER A 106 4.00 -2.21 2.58
CA SER A 106 4.58 -3.15 3.53
C SER A 106 3.91 -4.53 3.49
N ALA A 107 2.82 -4.67 2.75
CA ALA A 107 2.12 -5.93 2.55
C ALA A 107 3.03 -7.00 1.93
N ARG A 108 2.81 -8.24 2.33
CA ARG A 108 3.26 -9.43 1.62
C ARG A 108 2.04 -10.05 0.96
N LEU A 109 1.76 -9.63 -0.26
CA LEU A 109 0.66 -10.17 -1.06
C LEU A 109 1.08 -11.50 -1.71
N PRO A 110 0.11 -12.36 -2.08
CA PRO A 110 0.37 -13.53 -2.90
C PRO A 110 1.11 -13.15 -4.20
N SER A 111 2.01 -14.01 -4.67
CA SER A 111 2.78 -13.78 -5.91
C SER A 111 1.92 -13.83 -7.17
N GLU A 112 0.82 -14.59 -7.13
CA GLU A 112 -0.12 -14.70 -8.24
C GLU A 112 -1.26 -13.69 -8.09
N CYS A 113 -1.60 -13.04 -9.21
CA CYS A 113 -2.78 -12.18 -9.29
C CYS A 113 -4.05 -12.99 -8.97
N SER A 114 -4.97 -12.37 -8.25
CA SER A 114 -6.25 -12.97 -7.95
C SER A 114 -7.09 -13.09 -9.23
N PRO A 115 -8.07 -14.02 -9.26
CA PRO A 115 -9.01 -14.13 -10.37
C PRO A 115 -9.98 -12.93 -10.48
N LEU A 116 -9.88 -11.94 -9.58
CA LEU A 116 -10.66 -10.70 -9.65
C LEU A 116 -10.06 -9.69 -10.63
N ASP A 117 -8.78 -9.83 -10.97
CA ASP A 117 -8.02 -8.93 -11.86
C ASP A 117 -8.29 -7.45 -11.52
N LEU A 118 -8.13 -7.06 -10.26
CA LEU A 118 -8.31 -5.65 -9.90
C LEU A 118 -7.10 -4.83 -10.30
N ILE A 119 -7.31 -3.63 -10.84
CA ILE A 119 -6.20 -2.77 -11.29
C ILE A 119 -5.22 -2.43 -10.16
N GLN A 120 -5.71 -2.39 -8.91
CA GLN A 120 -4.88 -2.17 -7.73
C GLN A 120 -3.83 -3.28 -7.51
N GLU A 121 -4.11 -4.51 -7.93
CA GLU A 121 -3.16 -5.64 -7.78
C GLU A 121 -1.89 -5.41 -8.60
N ARG A 122 -2.03 -4.81 -9.79
CA ARG A 122 -0.91 -4.52 -10.69
C ARG A 122 0.07 -3.50 -10.14
N TYR A 123 -0.39 -2.62 -9.25
CA TYR A 123 0.39 -1.50 -8.74
C TYR A 123 0.57 -1.53 -7.22
N ALA A 124 0.27 -2.66 -6.56
CA ALA A 124 0.23 -2.76 -5.11
C ALA A 124 1.58 -2.49 -4.42
N ASP A 125 2.68 -2.70 -5.15
CA ASP A 125 4.07 -2.45 -4.76
C ASP A 125 4.44 -0.96 -4.77
N ASP A 126 3.73 -0.16 -5.58
CA ASP A 126 3.90 1.30 -5.65
C ASP A 126 2.61 2.01 -5.20
N PRO A 127 2.53 2.44 -3.92
CA PRO A 127 1.32 3.05 -3.40
C PRO A 127 0.92 4.35 -4.10
N PHE A 128 1.85 5.09 -4.69
CA PHE A 128 1.50 6.26 -5.51
C PHE A 128 0.71 5.82 -6.75
N ARG A 129 1.20 4.80 -7.46
CA ARG A 129 0.52 4.24 -8.64
C ARG A 129 -0.79 3.54 -8.28
N MET A 130 -0.84 2.83 -7.16
CA MET A 130 -2.06 2.19 -6.67
C MET A 130 -3.15 3.23 -6.38
N LEU A 131 -2.84 4.28 -5.61
CA LEU A 131 -3.79 5.35 -5.29
C LEU A 131 -4.19 6.14 -6.53
N SER A 132 -3.24 6.46 -7.41
CA SER A 132 -3.51 7.09 -8.71
C SER A 132 -4.49 6.25 -9.54
N SER A 133 -4.31 4.92 -9.54
CA SER A 133 -5.22 4.00 -10.23
C SER A 133 -6.63 4.02 -9.62
N CYS A 134 -6.74 4.12 -8.29
CA CYS A 134 -8.04 4.30 -7.62
C CYS A 134 -8.70 5.61 -8.04
N ILE A 135 -7.94 6.72 -8.11
CA ILE A 135 -8.44 8.02 -8.52
C ILE A 135 -8.92 7.96 -9.97
N LEU A 136 -8.09 7.47 -10.88
CA LEU A 136 -8.36 7.44 -12.32
C LEU A 136 -9.49 6.47 -12.70
N ALA A 137 -9.63 5.33 -12.01
CA ALA A 137 -10.71 4.37 -12.26
C ALA A 137 -12.04 4.74 -11.59
N SER A 138 -12.05 5.71 -10.66
CA SER A 138 -13.26 6.05 -9.91
C SER A 138 -14.36 6.61 -10.82
N ARG A 139 -15.59 6.11 -10.70
CA ARG A 139 -16.75 6.60 -11.47
C ARG A 139 -16.62 6.49 -13.01
N THR A 140 -15.71 5.66 -13.50
CA THR A 140 -15.52 5.38 -14.93
C THR A 140 -15.83 3.91 -15.22
N SER A 141 -16.42 3.62 -16.38
CA SER A 141 -16.68 2.27 -16.88
C SER A 141 -15.82 1.97 -18.12
N GLY A 142 -15.68 0.69 -18.48
CA GLY A 142 -14.85 0.28 -19.63
C GLY A 142 -13.45 -0.15 -19.21
N GLY A 143 -13.34 -1.34 -18.61
CA GLY A 143 -12.11 -1.84 -18.00
C GLY A 143 -10.87 -1.79 -18.90
N PHE A 144 -11.01 -2.08 -20.20
CA PHE A 144 -9.91 -1.99 -21.16
C PHE A 144 -9.39 -0.56 -21.35
N ILE A 145 -10.29 0.41 -21.54
CA ILE A 145 -9.94 1.82 -21.71
C ILE A 145 -9.26 2.35 -20.45
N ILE A 146 -9.82 2.06 -19.27
CA ILE A 146 -9.26 2.47 -17.99
C ILE A 146 -7.83 1.95 -17.84
N ARG A 147 -7.59 0.66 -18.09
CA ARG A 147 -6.26 0.05 -17.96
C ARG A 147 -5.26 0.65 -18.93
N ARG A 148 -5.64 0.85 -20.19
CA ARG A 148 -4.78 1.44 -21.21
C ARG A 148 -4.37 2.86 -20.80
N VAL A 149 -5.36 3.72 -20.51
CA VAL A 149 -5.07 5.12 -20.14
C VAL A 149 -4.24 5.22 -18.86
N ILE A 150 -4.48 4.36 -17.86
CA ILE A 150 -3.65 4.33 -16.64
C ILE A 150 -2.21 3.90 -16.96
N SER A 151 -2.03 2.92 -17.87
CA SER A 151 -0.70 2.52 -18.32
C SER A 151 0.03 3.68 -19.01
N ASP A 152 -0.63 4.31 -19.98
CA ASP A 152 -0.09 5.45 -20.73
C ASP A 152 0.24 6.62 -19.78
N PHE A 153 -0.60 6.85 -18.77
CA PHE A 153 -0.37 7.86 -17.73
C PHE A 153 0.90 7.59 -16.92
N PHE A 154 1.18 6.35 -16.51
CA PHE A 154 2.40 6.04 -15.75
C PHE A 154 3.65 5.97 -16.62
N GLU A 155 3.51 5.75 -17.92
CA GLU A 155 4.62 5.89 -18.87
C GLU A 155 5.04 7.36 -19.01
N ALA A 156 4.07 8.26 -19.17
CA ALA A 156 4.33 9.70 -19.28
C ALA A 156 4.68 10.36 -17.93
N TYR A 157 4.05 9.93 -16.83
CA TYR A 157 4.18 10.53 -15.50
C TYR A 157 4.52 9.47 -14.44
N PRO A 158 5.76 8.95 -14.44
CA PRO A 158 6.14 7.79 -13.63
C PRO A 158 6.24 8.05 -12.12
N SER A 159 6.21 9.31 -11.70
CA SER A 159 6.38 9.75 -10.30
C SER A 159 5.49 10.95 -9.94
N PRO A 160 5.27 11.24 -8.64
CA PRO A 160 4.55 12.43 -8.22
C PRO A 160 5.17 13.73 -8.78
N THR A 161 6.50 13.83 -8.78
CA THR A 161 7.20 14.98 -9.38
C THR A 161 6.88 15.14 -10.86
N ALA A 162 6.86 14.03 -11.62
CA ALA A 162 6.52 14.09 -13.04
C ALA A 162 5.08 14.59 -13.26
N VAL A 163 4.12 14.18 -12.41
CA VAL A 163 2.74 14.69 -12.46
C VAL A 163 2.68 16.19 -12.12
N ILE A 164 3.44 16.64 -11.13
CA ILE A 164 3.48 18.05 -10.72
C ILE A 164 4.02 18.93 -11.84
N ASN A 165 5.14 18.51 -12.45
CA ASN A 165 5.86 19.26 -13.48
C ASN A 165 5.23 19.12 -14.87
N GLY A 166 4.46 18.07 -15.12
CA GLY A 166 3.82 17.80 -16.40
C GLY A 166 2.88 18.91 -16.87
N ASP A 167 2.76 19.11 -18.18
CA ASP A 167 1.80 20.06 -18.72
C ASP A 167 0.36 19.64 -18.42
N THR A 168 -0.46 20.61 -18.00
CA THR A 168 -1.84 20.31 -17.58
C THR A 168 -2.73 19.96 -18.77
N ASN A 169 -2.51 20.58 -19.94
CA ASN A 169 -3.33 20.36 -21.13
C ASN A 169 -3.00 19.02 -21.78
N ASP A 170 -1.71 18.65 -21.85
CA ASP A 170 -1.30 17.34 -22.35
C ASP A 170 -1.89 16.20 -21.47
N MET A 171 -1.82 16.38 -20.15
CA MET A 171 -2.44 15.46 -19.20
C MET A 171 -3.97 15.42 -19.36
N ALA A 172 -4.63 16.56 -19.58
CA ALA A 172 -6.07 16.61 -19.82
C ALA A 172 -6.46 15.83 -21.08
N THR A 173 -5.72 16.01 -22.18
CA THR A 173 -5.94 15.30 -23.45
C THR A 173 -5.79 13.79 -23.26
N MET A 174 -4.74 13.36 -22.56
CA MET A 174 -4.49 11.95 -22.26
C MET A 174 -5.59 11.34 -21.40
N LEU A 175 -6.05 12.05 -20.37
CA LEU A 175 -7.04 11.57 -19.40
C LEU A 175 -8.49 11.79 -19.85
N HIS A 176 -8.71 12.52 -20.96
CA HIS A 176 -10.04 12.81 -21.52
C HIS A 176 -10.96 11.58 -21.64
N PRO A 177 -10.50 10.39 -22.07
CA PRO A 177 -11.36 9.20 -22.16
C PRO A 177 -11.95 8.74 -20.82
N LEU A 178 -11.35 9.12 -19.68
CA LEU A 178 -11.84 8.76 -18.35
C LEU A 178 -12.93 9.70 -17.85
N GLY A 179 -13.11 10.86 -18.50
CA GLY A 179 -13.98 11.95 -18.08
C GLY A 179 -13.57 12.58 -16.74
N LEU A 180 -14.26 13.65 -16.36
CA LEU A 180 -13.93 14.52 -15.22
C LEU A 180 -12.58 15.24 -15.41
N ASN A 181 -12.32 16.24 -14.56
CA ASN A 181 -11.08 17.02 -14.57
C ASN A 181 -9.94 16.26 -13.87
N ARG A 182 -9.59 15.08 -14.38
CA ARG A 182 -8.62 14.16 -13.76
C ARG A 182 -7.25 14.79 -13.63
N GLU A 183 -6.83 15.60 -14.59
CA GLU A 183 -5.56 16.31 -14.59
C GLU A 183 -5.41 17.20 -13.35
N ARG A 184 -6.47 17.95 -13.00
CA ARG A 184 -6.47 18.80 -11.81
C ARG A 184 -6.43 17.99 -10.53
N THR A 185 -7.22 16.90 -10.48
CA THR A 185 -7.22 15.98 -9.33
C THR A 185 -5.85 15.33 -9.15
N MET A 186 -5.22 14.86 -10.22
CA MET A 186 -3.91 14.20 -10.19
C MET A 186 -2.81 15.16 -9.76
N LYS A 187 -2.79 16.41 -10.27
CA LYS A 187 -1.82 17.42 -9.82
C LYS A 187 -1.94 17.72 -8.34
N ARG A 188 -3.17 17.95 -7.84
CA ARG A 188 -3.38 18.19 -6.41
C ARG A 188 -3.01 16.96 -5.57
N PHE A 189 -3.43 15.77 -6.00
CA PHE A 189 -3.08 14.51 -5.36
C PHE A 189 -1.56 14.31 -5.26
N ALA A 190 -0.80 14.59 -6.33
CA ALA A 190 0.64 14.41 -6.32
C ALA A 190 1.34 15.35 -5.31
N ILE A 191 0.88 16.60 -5.20
CA ILE A 191 1.35 17.55 -4.18
C ILE A 191 0.99 17.03 -2.78
N ASP A 192 -0.28 16.69 -2.55
CA ASP A 192 -0.73 16.19 -1.25
C ASP A 192 0.02 14.91 -0.88
N PHE A 193 0.26 14.00 -1.83
CA PHE A 193 1.02 12.78 -1.63
C PHE A 193 2.43 13.08 -1.12
N LEU A 194 3.10 14.13 -1.60
CA LEU A 194 4.42 14.51 -1.11
C LEU A 194 4.38 15.34 0.19
N SER A 195 3.24 15.92 0.56
CA SER A 195 3.06 16.81 1.72
C SER A 195 3.21 16.11 3.09
N PRO A 196 3.72 16.80 4.13
CA PRO A 196 3.84 16.22 5.47
C PRO A 196 2.49 16.02 6.18
N GLU A 197 1.41 16.58 5.64
CA GLU A 197 0.09 16.65 6.29
C GLU A 197 -0.59 15.28 6.46
N TRP A 198 -0.10 14.24 5.77
CA TRP A 198 -0.61 12.88 5.90
C TRP A 198 0.54 11.91 6.23
N THR A 199 0.64 11.57 7.52
CA THR A 199 1.66 10.63 8.02
C THR A 199 1.10 9.65 9.05
N ASP A 200 -0.22 9.65 9.24
CA ASP A 200 -0.98 8.75 10.12
C ASP A 200 -1.64 7.59 9.35
N GLY A 201 -1.32 7.43 8.05
CA GLY A 201 -1.86 6.38 7.19
C GLY A 201 -3.30 6.63 6.71
N ARG A 202 -3.85 7.83 6.93
CA ARG A 202 -5.19 8.23 6.45
C ARG A 202 -5.10 8.85 5.05
N VAL A 203 -4.99 7.99 4.04
CA VAL A 203 -4.98 8.43 2.64
C VAL A 203 -6.27 9.11 2.22
N SER A 204 -7.37 8.94 2.95
CA SER A 204 -8.63 9.66 2.71
C SER A 204 -8.53 11.19 2.84
N ARG A 205 -7.41 11.71 3.38
CA ARG A 205 -7.11 13.15 3.41
C ARG A 205 -6.51 13.68 2.11
N LEU A 206 -5.98 12.80 1.28
CA LEU A 206 -5.39 13.17 -0.01
C LEU A 206 -6.49 13.56 -0.99
N HIS A 207 -6.26 14.63 -1.76
CA HIS A 207 -7.22 15.04 -2.77
C HIS A 207 -7.50 13.89 -3.76
N GLY A 208 -8.79 13.64 -4.05
CA GLY A 208 -9.22 12.52 -4.89
C GLY A 208 -9.31 11.16 -4.19
N CYS A 209 -8.77 11.00 -2.98
CA CYS A 209 -8.84 9.75 -2.23
C CYS A 209 -10.03 9.72 -1.26
N GLY A 210 -11.07 8.94 -1.59
CA GLY A 210 -12.19 8.65 -0.69
C GLY A 210 -12.05 7.32 0.07
N ASN A 211 -13.15 6.85 0.67
CA ASN A 211 -13.20 5.57 1.40
C ASN A 211 -12.78 4.36 0.54
N PHE A 212 -13.06 4.41 -0.77
CA PHE A 212 -12.60 3.40 -1.72
C PHE A 212 -11.07 3.32 -1.82
N ALA A 213 -10.39 4.48 -1.90
CA ALA A 213 -8.94 4.55 -1.94
C ALA A 213 -8.33 4.13 -0.58
N GLN A 214 -8.96 4.53 0.53
CA GLN A 214 -8.53 4.10 1.87
C GLN A 214 -8.59 2.58 2.04
N ASN A 215 -9.70 1.94 1.68
CA ASN A 215 -9.81 0.49 1.76
C ASN A 215 -8.84 -0.22 0.80
N SER A 216 -8.59 0.36 -0.38
CA SER A 216 -7.60 -0.17 -1.33
C SER A 216 -6.18 -0.08 -0.74
N TRP A 217 -5.80 1.06 -0.17
CA TRP A 217 -4.55 1.25 0.56
C TRP A 217 -4.38 0.24 1.71
N ASP A 218 -5.42 0.07 2.52
CA ASP A 218 -5.40 -0.84 3.65
C ASP A 218 -5.13 -2.29 3.21
N VAL A 219 -5.80 -2.78 2.17
CA VAL A 219 -5.65 -4.18 1.74
C VAL A 219 -4.45 -4.42 0.82
N PHE A 220 -4.22 -3.57 -0.18
CA PHE A 220 -3.17 -3.81 -1.19
C PHE A 220 -1.79 -3.36 -0.69
N CYS A 221 -1.68 -2.19 -0.05
CA CYS A 221 -0.37 -1.69 0.38
C CYS A 221 0.05 -2.20 1.77
N HIS A 222 -0.91 -2.53 2.65
CA HIS A 222 -0.60 -2.97 4.03
C HIS A 222 -1.17 -4.33 4.43
N GLY A 223 -1.95 -5.00 3.59
CA GLY A 223 -2.51 -6.31 3.92
C GLY A 223 -3.53 -6.31 5.06
N ARG A 224 -4.11 -5.15 5.42
CA ARG A 224 -5.10 -4.96 6.49
C ARG A 224 -6.51 -5.41 6.05
N TYR A 225 -6.64 -6.65 5.57
CA TYR A 225 -7.90 -7.20 5.05
C TYR A 225 -9.02 -7.21 6.10
N GLN A 226 -8.71 -7.42 7.38
CA GLN A 226 -9.71 -7.50 8.45
C GLN A 226 -10.49 -6.18 8.61
N GLN A 227 -9.80 -5.04 8.48
CA GLN A 227 -10.40 -3.72 8.57
C GLN A 227 -11.38 -3.49 7.42
N VAL A 228 -10.95 -3.81 6.19
CA VAL A 228 -11.77 -3.69 4.97
C VAL A 228 -13.01 -4.58 5.03
N LEU A 229 -12.90 -5.80 5.54
CA LEU A 229 -14.06 -6.70 5.68
C LEU A 229 -15.10 -6.17 6.66
N ARG A 230 -14.66 -5.50 7.75
CA ARG A 230 -15.52 -4.88 8.76
C ARG A 230 -16.19 -3.60 8.28
N ASP A 231 -15.64 -2.91 7.30
CA ASP A 231 -16.25 -1.70 6.74
C ASP A 231 -17.54 -2.05 5.98
N LYS A 232 -18.69 -1.60 6.52
CA LYS A 232 -20.02 -1.78 5.93
C LYS A 232 -20.19 -0.97 4.64
N LYS A 233 -19.47 0.12 4.48
CA LYS A 233 -19.49 1.02 3.31
C LYS A 233 -18.34 0.76 2.34
N GLY A 234 -17.56 -0.30 2.57
CA GLY A 234 -16.43 -0.67 1.72
C GLY A 234 -16.88 -1.15 0.34
N ASP A 235 -16.06 -0.88 -0.67
CA ASP A 235 -16.32 -1.28 -2.04
C ASP A 235 -16.40 -2.82 -2.17
N ARG A 236 -17.35 -3.30 -2.98
CA ARG A 236 -17.64 -4.73 -3.11
C ARG A 236 -16.46 -5.52 -3.68
N ASN A 237 -15.74 -4.95 -4.63
CA ASN A 237 -14.62 -5.63 -5.28
C ASN A 237 -13.41 -5.66 -4.35
N VAL A 238 -13.11 -4.54 -3.68
CA VAL A 238 -12.04 -4.49 -2.67
C VAL A 238 -12.32 -5.46 -1.51
N LYS A 239 -13.58 -5.58 -1.06
CA LYS A 239 -13.97 -6.58 -0.05
C LYS A 239 -13.88 -8.01 -0.55
N SER A 240 -14.14 -8.24 -1.84
CA SER A 240 -13.94 -9.56 -2.47
C SER A 240 -12.46 -9.92 -2.47
N TYR A 241 -11.57 -8.98 -2.80
CA TYR A 241 -10.13 -9.17 -2.71
C TYR A 241 -9.65 -9.36 -1.26
N ALA A 242 -10.16 -8.59 -0.30
CA ALA A 242 -9.84 -8.79 1.11
C ALA A 242 -10.25 -10.20 1.61
N SER A 243 -11.36 -10.74 1.10
CA SER A 243 -11.79 -12.12 1.38
C SER A 243 -10.87 -13.14 0.71
N TYR A 244 -10.45 -12.87 -0.53
CA TYR A 244 -9.45 -13.67 -1.24
C TYR A 244 -8.13 -13.72 -0.45
N LEU A 245 -7.57 -12.56 -0.09
CA LEU A 245 -6.33 -12.45 0.67
C LEU A 245 -6.41 -13.20 2.02
N LYS A 246 -7.55 -13.11 2.71
CA LYS A 246 -7.79 -13.90 3.94
C LYS A 246 -7.63 -15.40 3.70
N ARG A 247 -8.19 -15.93 2.60
CA ARG A 247 -8.10 -17.37 2.25
C ARG A 247 -6.68 -17.77 1.88
N CYS A 248 -5.97 -16.96 1.10
CA CYS A 248 -4.57 -17.19 0.77
C CYS A 248 -3.69 -17.28 2.03
N LEU A 249 -3.88 -16.36 2.97
CA LEU A 249 -3.14 -16.35 4.24
C LEU A 249 -3.53 -17.50 5.17
N ALA A 250 -4.69 -18.13 4.98
CA ALA A 250 -5.11 -19.33 5.70
C ALA A 250 -4.61 -20.63 5.04
N GLY A 251 -3.92 -20.57 3.89
CA GLY A 251 -3.40 -21.74 3.18
C GLY A 251 -4.42 -22.48 2.32
N GLU A 252 -5.58 -21.87 2.02
CA GLU A 252 -6.57 -22.47 1.12
C GLU A 252 -6.12 -22.38 -0.34
N THR A 253 -6.26 -23.46 -1.13
CA THR A 253 -5.97 -23.45 -2.58
C THR A 253 -7.01 -22.64 -3.33
N VAL A 254 -6.66 -21.43 -3.78
CA VAL A 254 -7.63 -20.46 -4.31
C VAL A 254 -7.79 -20.60 -5.83
N GLY A 255 -8.32 -21.74 -6.29
CA GLY A 255 -8.67 -21.97 -7.70
C GLY A 255 -10.09 -21.56 -8.08
N GLU A 256 -11.01 -21.43 -7.13
CA GLU A 256 -12.42 -21.15 -7.43
C GLU A 256 -13.01 -20.02 -6.57
N ILE A 257 -13.56 -19.03 -7.26
CA ILE A 257 -14.45 -18.03 -6.65
C ILE A 257 -15.80 -18.72 -6.41
N PRO A 258 -16.37 -18.71 -5.19
CA PRO A 258 -17.76 -19.09 -5.02
C PRO A 258 -18.62 -18.09 -5.81
N LYS A 259 -19.23 -18.52 -6.91
CA LYS A 259 -20.29 -17.75 -7.57
C LYS A 259 -21.40 -17.55 -6.53
N LYS A 260 -21.50 -16.36 -5.95
CA LYS A 260 -22.74 -15.98 -5.25
C LYS A 260 -23.83 -15.97 -6.32
N GLU A 261 -24.68 -16.99 -6.34
CA GLU A 261 -25.93 -17.00 -7.08
C GLU A 261 -26.68 -15.71 -6.76
N THR A 262 -26.66 -14.77 -7.70
CA THR A 262 -27.65 -13.70 -7.70
C THR A 262 -28.94 -14.32 -8.22
N THR A 263 -29.74 -14.90 -7.32
CA THR A 263 -31.16 -15.16 -7.58
C THR A 263 -31.85 -13.80 -7.75
N LYS A 264 -31.80 -13.24 -8.96
CA LYS A 264 -32.68 -12.15 -9.38
C LYS A 264 -34.10 -12.72 -9.42
N LYS A 265 -34.83 -12.62 -8.31
CA LYS A 265 -36.30 -12.71 -8.36
C LYS A 265 -36.81 -11.54 -9.20
N ARG A 266 -37.04 -11.80 -10.50
CA ARG A 266 -37.81 -10.91 -11.38
C ARG A 266 -39.22 -10.79 -10.79
N LYS A 267 -39.52 -9.68 -10.09
CA LYS A 267 -40.92 -9.29 -9.84
C LYS A 267 -41.53 -8.93 -11.18
N LYS A 268 -42.45 -9.77 -11.69
CA LYS A 268 -43.35 -9.40 -12.79
C LYS A 268 -44.27 -8.30 -12.26
N TYR A 269 -44.06 -7.07 -12.71
CA TYR A 269 -45.06 -6.01 -12.56
C TYR A 269 -46.06 -6.16 -13.71
N THR A 270 -47.27 -6.56 -13.39
CA THR A 270 -48.42 -6.52 -14.29
C THR A 270 -48.91 -5.07 -14.31
N THR A 271 -48.64 -4.34 -15.39
CA THR A 271 -49.16 -2.98 -15.56
C THR A 271 -50.61 -3.05 -16.04
N THR A 272 -51.56 -2.91 -15.12
CA THR A 272 -52.95 -2.61 -15.45
C THR A 272 -53.04 -1.17 -15.94
N ILE A 273 -53.30 -0.98 -17.23
CA ILE A 273 -53.52 0.34 -17.85
C ILE A 273 -54.92 0.83 -17.42
N THR A 274 -54.97 1.73 -16.44
CA THR A 274 -56.20 2.47 -16.10
C THR A 274 -56.25 3.74 -16.94
N ARG A 275 -57.09 3.75 -17.99
CA ARG A 275 -57.42 4.96 -18.76
C ARG A 275 -58.18 5.95 -17.87
N ARG A 276 -57.54 7.07 -17.52
CA ARG A 276 -58.20 8.24 -16.90
C ARG A 276 -58.72 9.15 -18.00
N LEU A 277 -60.05 9.28 -18.09
CA LEU A 277 -60.73 10.29 -18.90
C LEU A 277 -60.58 11.66 -18.23
N THR A 278 -59.93 12.60 -18.91
CA THR A 278 -59.84 14.01 -18.48
C THR A 278 -61.09 14.76 -18.89
N ARG A 279 -61.81 15.31 -17.91
CA ARG A 279 -62.97 16.18 -18.10
C ARG A 279 -62.48 17.63 -18.19
N SER A 280 -62.63 18.27 -19.35
CA SER A 280 -62.29 19.68 -19.57
C SER A 280 -63.25 20.58 -18.80
N ARG A 281 -62.71 21.54 -18.04
CA ARG A 281 -63.47 22.56 -17.31
C ARG A 281 -63.11 23.92 -17.92
N THR A 282 -63.98 24.44 -18.77
CA THR A 282 -63.90 25.80 -19.32
C THR A 282 -64.24 26.79 -18.20
N LYS A 283 -63.42 27.82 -18.04
CA LYS A 283 -63.64 28.93 -17.09
C LYS A 283 -64.66 29.91 -17.66
N VAL A 284 -65.39 30.53 -16.72
CA VAL A 284 -66.27 31.70 -16.86
C VAL A 284 -65.57 32.85 -17.55
#